data_AF-A0A7W7QGB6-F1
#
_entry.id   AF-A0A7W7QGB6-F1
#
_cell.length_a   1.000
_cell.length_b   1.000
_cell.length_c   1.000
_cell.angle_alpha   90.00
_cell.angle_beta   90.00
_cell.angle_gamma   90.00
#
_symmetry.space_group_name_H-M   'P 1'
#
loop_
_entity.id
_entity.type
_entity.pdbx_description
1 polymer ?
#
loop_
_entity_poly.entity_id
_entity_poly.type
_entity_poly.pdbx_seq_one_letter_code
_entity_poly.pdbx_strand_id
1 'polypeptide(L)'
;MICHAAAQALGRAATTLLVVTADVRGVLAAAQVLARLREHTAEIRAVVRGGVLDDDVVTSSLRLPCAGGLPDQPKLTAALNRGDPPSLGGRSPLGRFCASFLNALPGTGR
;
A
#
# COMPACT_ATOMS: atom_id res chain seq x y z
N MET A 1 10.32 17.34 -0.77
CA MET A 1 9.63 18.04 0.33
C MET A 1 8.17 17.64 0.26
N ILE A 2 7.59 17.06 1.31
CA ILE A 2 6.16 16.70 1.35
C ILE A 2 5.35 17.99 1.54
N CYS A 3 4.23 18.15 0.82
CA CYS A 3 3.39 19.34 0.98
C CYS A 3 2.68 19.32 2.35
N HIS A 4 2.32 20.49 2.87
CA HIS A 4 1.71 20.61 4.19
C HIS A 4 0.44 19.75 4.37
N ALA A 5 -0.41 19.67 3.34
CA ALA A 5 -1.62 18.85 3.38
C ALA A 5 -1.30 17.36 3.56
N ALA A 6 -0.29 16.85 2.86
CA ALA A 6 0.14 15.46 2.99
C ALA A 6 0.80 15.20 4.36
N ALA A 7 1.60 16.14 4.87
CA ALA A 7 2.17 16.03 6.21
C ALA A 7 1.08 15.98 7.30
N GLN A 8 0.04 16.82 7.21
CA GLN A 8 -1.10 16.77 8.13
C GLN A 8 -1.89 15.46 8.02
N ALA A 9 -2.09 14.94 6.81
CA ALA A 9 -2.76 13.66 6.62
C ALA A 9 -1.98 12.52 7.26
N LEU A 10 -0.66 12.47 7.06
CA LEU A 10 0.22 11.45 7.66
C LEU A 10 0.26 11.54 9.19
N GLY A 11 0.31 12.75 9.75
CA GLY A 11 0.33 12.96 11.20
C GLY A 11 -0.98 12.55 11.90
N ARG A 12 -2.11 12.45 11.17
CA ARG A 12 -3.40 11.97 11.70
C ARG A 12 -3.71 10.52 11.37
N ALA A 13 -2.95 9.89 10.47
CA ALA A 13 -3.19 8.52 10.06
C ALA A 13 -2.77 7.55 11.19
N ALA A 14 -3.69 6.67 11.59
CA ALA A 14 -3.36 5.59 12.53
C ALA A 14 -2.41 4.55 11.90
N THR A 15 -2.56 4.33 10.59
CA THR A 15 -1.73 3.43 9.78
C THR A 15 -1.49 4.04 8.41
N THR A 16 -0.23 4.03 7.98
CA THR A 16 0.17 4.48 6.63
C THR A 16 0.57 3.28 5.78
N LEU A 17 -0.08 3.11 4.63
CA LEU A 17 0.27 2.07 3.65
C LEU A 17 1.17 2.64 2.56
N LEU A 18 2.36 2.06 2.40
CA LEU A 18 3.28 2.35 1.30
C LEU A 18 3.14 1.27 0.22
N VAL A 19 2.57 1.63 -0.93
CA VAL A 19 2.42 0.71 -2.07
C VAL A 19 3.72 0.69 -2.87
N VAL A 20 4.27 -0.51 -3.09
CA VAL A 20 5.57 -0.72 -3.72
C VAL A 20 5.43 -1.73 -4.86
N THR A 21 5.94 -1.42 -6.05
CA THR A 21 6.04 -2.43 -7.10
C THR A 21 7.19 -3.37 -6.80
N ALA A 22 7.00 -4.68 -6.99
CA ALA A 22 8.00 -5.70 -6.69
C ALA A 22 9.10 -5.78 -7.77
N ASP A 23 9.76 -4.66 -8.00
CA ASP A 23 10.90 -4.52 -8.89
C ASP A 23 11.95 -3.59 -8.25
N VAL A 24 13.19 -3.64 -8.73
CA VAL A 24 14.31 -2.89 -8.12
C VAL A 24 14.05 -1.38 -8.10
N ARG A 25 13.43 -0.82 -9.15
CA ARG A 25 13.15 0.62 -9.22
C ARG A 25 12.03 0.99 -8.25
N GLY A 26 11.01 0.15 -8.15
CA GLY A 26 9.92 0.26 -7.17
C GLY A 26 10.45 0.31 -5.75
N VAL A 27 11.32 -0.64 -5.38
CA VAL A 27 11.94 -0.70 -4.05
C VAL A 27 12.82 0.53 -3.78
N LEU A 28 13.63 0.96 -4.76
CA LEU A 28 14.46 2.15 -4.61
C LEU A 28 13.63 3.43 -4.42
N ALA A 29 12.58 3.61 -5.22
CA ALA A 29 11.67 4.73 -5.10
C ALA A 29 10.94 4.70 -3.75
N ALA A 30 10.49 3.52 -3.31
CA ALA A 30 9.86 3.33 -2.02
C ALA A 30 10.80 3.69 -0.86
N ALA A 31 12.08 3.33 -0.93
CA ALA A 31 13.08 3.70 0.09
C ALA A 31 13.26 5.21 0.21
N GLN A 32 13.27 5.94 -0.92
CA GLN A 32 13.36 7.40 -0.94
C GLN A 32 12.12 8.06 -0.34
N VAL A 33 10.93 7.56 -0.66
CA VAL A 33 9.66 8.03 -0.08
C VAL A 33 9.61 7.72 1.42
N LEU A 34 10.00 6.51 1.82
CA LEU A 34 10.00 6.06 3.19
C LEU A 34 10.87 6.95 4.09
N ALA A 35 12.03 7.39 3.60
CA ALA A 35 12.89 8.33 4.32
C ALA A 35 12.15 9.61 4.72
N ARG A 36 11.19 10.08 3.90
CA ARG A 36 10.38 11.27 4.16
C ARG A 36 9.13 10.98 5.00
N LEU A 37 8.53 9.80 4.84
CA LEU A 37 7.36 9.40 5.62
C LEU A 37 7.68 9.21 7.10
N ARG A 38 8.86 8.65 7.42
CA ARG A 38 9.31 8.43 8.81
C ARG A 38 9.40 9.70 9.65
N GLU A 39 9.52 10.86 9.02
CA GLU A 39 9.51 12.17 9.69
C GLU A 39 8.11 12.56 10.21
N HIS A 40 7.04 11.93 9.70
CA HIS A 40 5.66 12.38 9.88
C HIS A 40 4.69 11.32 10.46
N THR A 41 5.06 10.04 10.48
CA THR A 41 4.21 8.95 10.99
C THR A 41 5.05 7.80 11.53
N ALA A 42 4.54 7.12 12.57
CA ALA A 42 5.25 6.03 13.24
C ALA A 42 4.84 4.63 12.73
N GLU A 43 3.65 4.50 12.15
CA GLU A 43 3.08 3.21 11.75
C GLU A 43 2.98 3.14 10.22
N ILE A 44 3.98 2.48 9.61
CA ILE A 44 4.09 2.34 8.15
C ILE A 44 4.16 0.86 7.82
N ARG A 45 3.32 0.41 6.89
CA ARG A 45 3.34 -0.96 6.36
C ARG A 45 3.46 -0.97 4.85
N ALA A 46 4.14 -1.98 4.31
CA ALA A 46 4.30 -2.14 2.87
C ALA A 46 3.15 -2.96 2.26
N VAL A 47 2.63 -2.49 1.14
CA VAL A 47 1.74 -3.26 0.25
C VAL A 47 2.50 -3.53 -1.02
N VAL A 48 2.74 -4.81 -1.31
CA VAL A 48 3.57 -5.19 -2.47
C VAL A 48 2.66 -5.43 -3.68
N ARG A 49 2.79 -4.61 -4.71
CA ARG A 49 2.16 -4.86 -6.01
C ARG A 49 3.08 -5.76 -6.82
N GLY A 50 2.51 -6.83 -7.40
CA GLY A 50 3.26 -7.89 -8.08
C GLY A 50 4.33 -7.41 -9.07
N GLY A 51 5.38 -8.23 -9.22
CA GLY A 51 6.56 -7.95 -10.03
C GLY A 51 7.52 -9.14 -10.06
N VAL A 52 8.81 -8.86 -10.26
CA VAL A 52 9.87 -9.88 -10.39
C VAL A 52 10.53 -10.27 -9.06
N LEU A 53 10.34 -9.48 -8.01
CA LEU A 53 10.85 -9.74 -6.66
C LEU A 53 9.77 -10.38 -5.80
N ASP A 54 10.18 -11.24 -4.87
CA ASP A 54 9.30 -11.77 -3.83
C ASP A 54 8.93 -10.69 -2.80
N ASP A 55 7.72 -10.78 -2.25
CA ASP A 55 7.19 -9.84 -1.25
C ASP A 55 8.10 -9.74 0.00
N ASP A 56 8.70 -10.86 0.42
CA ASP A 56 9.63 -10.92 1.55
C ASP A 56 10.95 -10.17 1.27
N VAL A 57 11.43 -10.21 0.02
CA VAL A 57 12.62 -9.46 -0.39
C VAL A 57 12.33 -7.96 -0.36
N VAL A 58 11.15 -7.55 -0.85
CA VAL A 58 10.72 -6.14 -0.85
C VAL A 58 10.59 -5.62 0.59
N THR A 59 9.86 -6.34 1.44
CA THR A 59 9.57 -5.91 2.82
C THR A 59 10.82 -5.90 3.70
N SER A 60 11.69 -6.91 3.57
CA SER A 60 12.97 -6.94 4.30
C SER A 60 13.93 -5.84 3.87
N SER A 61 14.00 -5.54 2.56
CA SER A 61 14.82 -4.45 2.02
C SER A 61 14.40 -3.08 2.57
N LEU A 62 13.09 -2.86 2.74
CA LEU A 62 12.53 -1.62 3.29
C LEU A 62 12.51 -1.59 4.83
N ARG A 63 12.72 -2.76 5.47
CA ARG A 63 12.54 -2.97 6.92
C ARG A 63 11.16 -2.50 7.39
N LEU A 64 10.13 -2.90 6.64
CA LEU A 64 8.74 -2.59 6.95
C LEU A 64 7.93 -3.86 7.18
N PRO A 65 6.97 -3.84 8.11
CA PRO A 65 5.99 -4.92 8.21
C PRO A 65 5.15 -5.01 6.92
N CYS A 66 4.84 -6.24 6.51
CA CYS A 66 3.98 -6.51 5.37
C CYS A 66 2.51 -6.29 5.75
N ALA A 67 1.79 -5.47 4.99
CA ALA A 67 0.33 -5.39 5.04
C ALA A 67 -0.35 -6.38 4.07
N GLY A 68 0.41 -6.95 3.13
CA GLY A 68 -0.02 -7.98 2.19
C GLY A 68 0.38 -7.67 0.74
N GLY A 69 0.32 -8.70 -0.10
CA GLY A 69 0.51 -8.58 -1.55
C GLY A 69 -0.79 -8.22 -2.26
N LEU A 70 -0.70 -7.34 -3.26
CA LEU A 70 -1.77 -6.97 -4.16
C LEU A 70 -1.44 -7.48 -5.58
N PRO A 71 -2.04 -8.60 -6.00
CA PRO A 71 -1.88 -9.07 -7.37
C PRO A 71 -2.47 -8.07 -8.36
N ASP A 72 -2.00 -8.12 -9.60
CA ASP A 72 -2.59 -7.34 -10.68
C ASP A 72 -4.08 -7.69 -10.83
N GLN A 73 -4.90 -6.64 -10.93
CA GLN A 73 -6.33 -6.77 -11.14
C GLN A 73 -6.67 -6.52 -12.61
N PRO A 74 -7.13 -7.54 -13.35
CA PRO A 74 -7.55 -7.40 -14.72
C PRO A 74 -8.63 -6.32 -14.85
N LYS A 75 -8.56 -5.53 -15.93
CA LYS A 75 -9.53 -4.47 -16.26
C LYS A 75 -9.61 -3.31 -15.25
N LEU A 76 -8.78 -3.28 -14.21
CA LEU A 76 -8.77 -2.19 -13.23
C LEU A 76 -8.47 -0.84 -13.90
N THR A 77 -7.38 -0.77 -14.67
CA THR A 77 -7.01 0.45 -15.42
C THR A 77 -8.12 0.90 -16.37
N ALA A 78 -8.72 -0.05 -17.10
CA ALA A 78 -9.80 0.25 -18.04
C ALA A 78 -11.06 0.78 -17.34
N ALA A 79 -11.41 0.26 -16.16
CA ALA A 79 -12.51 0.77 -15.34
C ALA A 79 -12.22 2.18 -14.82
N LEU A 80 -11.04 2.39 -14.23
CA LEU A 80 -10.65 3.70 -13.69
C LEU A 80 -10.58 4.78 -14.78
N ASN A 81 -10.08 4.46 -15.97
CA ASN A 81 -10.04 5.40 -17.10
C ASN A 81 -11.44 5.81 -17.61
N ARG A 82 -12.47 4.98 -17.39
CA ARG A 82 -13.87 5.33 -17.69
C ARG A 82 -14.56 6.08 -16.56
N GLY A 83 -13.90 6.25 -15.40
CA GLY A 83 -14.51 6.81 -14.19
C GLY A 83 -15.36 5.80 -13.42
N ASP A 84 -15.35 4.52 -13.80
CA ASP A 84 -16.04 3.47 -13.06
C ASP A 84 -15.30 3.19 -11.74
N PRO A 85 -16.01 3.01 -10.61
CA PRO A 85 -15.36 2.58 -9.38
C PRO A 85 -14.71 1.20 -9.57
N PRO A 86 -13.57 0.95 -8.90
CA PRO A 86 -12.94 -0.36 -8.97
C PRO A 86 -13.89 -1.43 -8.42
N SER A 87 -13.89 -2.61 -9.03
CA SER A 87 -14.62 -3.74 -8.46
C SER A 87 -13.98 -4.15 -7.13
N LEU A 88 -14.71 -3.92 -6.03
CA LEU A 88 -14.31 -4.26 -4.66
C LEU A 88 -15.03 -5.52 -4.11
N GLY A 89 -15.73 -6.26 -4.96
CA GLY A 89 -16.39 -7.50 -4.55
C GLY A 89 -15.36 -8.56 -4.10
N GLY A 90 -15.77 -9.50 -3.24
CA GLY A 90 -14.87 -10.51 -2.64
C GLY A 90 -14.15 -11.46 -3.62
N ARG A 91 -14.42 -11.36 -4.93
CA ARG A 91 -13.70 -12.10 -5.98
C ARG A 91 -12.53 -11.29 -6.56
N SER A 92 -12.56 -9.96 -6.46
CA SER A 92 -11.48 -9.12 -6.98
C SER A 92 -10.24 -9.19 -6.08
N PRO A 93 -9.01 -9.15 -6.64
CA PRO A 93 -7.79 -9.10 -5.86
C PRO A 93 -7.77 -7.92 -4.86
N LEU A 94 -8.18 -6.74 -5.32
CA LEU A 94 -8.25 -5.55 -4.46
C LEU A 94 -9.29 -5.68 -3.36
N GLY A 95 -10.49 -6.20 -3.68
CA GLY A 95 -11.55 -6.42 -2.69
C GLY A 95 -11.13 -7.40 -1.59
N ARG A 96 -10.46 -8.50 -1.96
CA ARG A 96 -9.92 -9.48 -1.00
C ARG A 96 -8.83 -8.87 -0.12
N PHE A 97 -7.89 -8.14 -0.70
CA PHE A 97 -6.85 -7.44 0.06
C PHE A 97 -7.47 -6.46 1.06
N CYS A 98 -8.37 -5.59 0.60
CA CYS A 98 -9.04 -4.60 1.47
C CYS A 98 -9.80 -5.29 2.62
N ALA A 99 -10.57 -6.33 2.33
CA ALA A 99 -11.29 -7.08 3.38
C ALA A 99 -10.33 -7.71 4.39
N SER A 100 -9.27 -8.38 3.93
CA SER A 100 -8.28 -9.01 4.79
C SER A 100 -7.56 -7.98 5.67
N PHE A 101 -7.15 -6.85 5.09
CA PHE A 101 -6.46 -5.80 5.82
C PHE A 101 -7.35 -5.15 6.88
N LEU A 102 -8.59 -4.80 6.53
CA LEU A 102 -9.54 -4.19 7.46
C LEU A 102 -9.92 -5.13 8.63
N ASN A 103 -10.00 -6.44 8.36
CA ASN A 103 -10.23 -7.44 9.42
C ASN A 103 -9.01 -7.61 10.35
N ALA A 104 -7.79 -7.36 9.84
CA ALA A 104 -6.57 -7.43 10.63
C ALA A 104 -6.30 -6.16 11.47
N LEU A 105 -7.01 -5.06 11.21
CA LEU A 105 -6.88 -3.84 11.98
C LEU A 105 -7.60 -3.97 13.34
N PRO A 106 -6.91 -3.73 14.47
CA PRO A 106 -7.54 -3.71 15.78
C PRO A 106 -8.41 -2.44 15.89
N GLY A 107 -9.73 -2.59 15.85
CA GLY A 107 -10.69 -1.50 16.08
C GLY A 107 -11.88 -1.43 15.11
N THR A 108 -11.92 -2.24 14.05
CA THR A 108 -13.01 -2.21 13.05
C THR A 108 -14.29 -2.93 13.46
N GLY A 109 -14.35 -3.44 14.70
CA GLY A 109 -15.54 -3.96 15.35
C GLY A 109 -16.01 -3.02 16.45
N ARG A 110 -16.69 -1.92 16.09
CA ARG A 110 -17.53 -1.17 17.02
C ARG A 110 -18.69 -0.51 16.30
#